data_AF-A0A957FUC3-F1
#
_entry.id   AF-A0A957FUC3-F1
#
_cell.length_a   1.000
_cell.length_b   1.000
_cell.length_c   1.000
_cell.angle_alpha   90.00
_cell.angle_beta   90.00
_cell.angle_gamma   90.00
#
_symmetry.space_group_name_H-M   'P 1'
#
loop_
_entity.id
_entity.type
_entity.pdbx_description
1 polymer ?
#
loop_
_entity_poly.entity_id
_entity_poly.type
_entity_poly.pdbx_seq_one_letter_code
_entity_poly.pdbx_strand_id
1 'polypeptide(L)'
;DPSAPTACSVPVTASVRGKSVDFDQCYESTFSHDSTTYRIHVFYTEQDTANNLAQCTATENSNNRCEHKLSDNDDSNGDNINAVAMADEAEAALTFYLDRNIDMINGTTLSVYIAEDPRGGGINGASGLYADDELIDGNDVIWKRLLAFHEGMHLVQDKYDNGGVGWKSFYGEGIARAIEDRVDVPMDADTGHLFIPEVDGILGSEANRNDDIVNTTYRSVLWWTWLMDQYRDPSDTEPDIGWDALRDFYIELNSESDQVKAINDFISSEGGSFRDDFIDYTLSLYAYDLNPSDPRLTYLDNEIRNNTAGLRNHTIINSGPAFGNTTVSMNPRSVRFIEFDPASQCDFVAFTFDGNGKPYGFSVMTADSGNLQNRWTSYSDEWARTVRSSSLDSVV
;
A
#
# COMPACT_ATOMS: atom_id res chain seq x y z
N ASP A 1 30.54 35.87 -2.38
CA ASP A 1 29.48 35.58 -1.43
C ASP A 1 28.24 35.09 -2.13
N PRO A 2 27.98 33.77 -2.15
CA PRO A 2 26.60 33.34 -2.20
C PRO A 2 25.96 33.73 -0.86
N SER A 3 24.85 34.46 -0.93
CA SER A 3 24.00 34.74 0.22
C SER A 3 23.63 33.44 0.92
N ALA A 4 23.79 33.38 2.24
CA ALA A 4 23.26 32.30 3.06
C ALA A 4 21.77 32.08 2.69
N PRO A 5 21.31 30.82 2.59
CA PRO A 5 19.89 30.55 2.34
C PRO A 5 19.05 31.29 3.39
N THR A 6 18.02 32.00 2.94
CA THR A 6 17.03 32.59 3.84
C THR A 6 16.33 31.43 4.54
N ALA A 7 16.71 31.16 5.78
CA ALA A 7 16.10 30.14 6.62
C ALA A 7 14.57 30.25 6.61
N CYS A 8 13.88 29.13 6.68
CA CYS A 8 12.44 29.11 6.85
C CYS A 8 12.03 29.92 8.11
N SER A 9 10.96 30.70 7.99
CA SER A 9 10.59 31.69 9.00
C SER A 9 9.43 31.25 9.87
N VAL A 10 9.52 31.50 11.17
CA VAL A 10 8.46 31.30 12.18
C VAL A 10 8.08 32.62 12.86
N PRO A 11 6.87 32.74 13.44
CA PRO A 11 5.83 31.72 13.54
C PRO A 11 5.09 31.49 12.22
N VAL A 12 4.60 30.25 12.02
CA VAL A 12 3.68 29.89 10.93
C VAL A 12 2.46 29.23 11.55
N THR A 13 1.28 29.59 11.05
CA THR A 13 0.03 28.90 11.40
C THR A 13 -0.42 28.07 10.20
N ALA A 14 -0.66 26.78 10.40
CA ALA A 14 -1.19 25.90 9.36
C ALA A 14 -2.36 25.08 9.90
N SER A 15 -3.23 24.62 8.99
CA SER A 15 -4.27 23.67 9.37
C SER A 15 -3.73 22.25 9.33
N VAL A 16 -3.66 21.59 10.49
CA VAL A 16 -3.35 20.16 10.60
C VAL A 16 -4.64 19.46 11.02
N ARG A 17 -5.18 18.63 10.12
CA ARG A 17 -6.40 17.83 10.36
C ARG A 17 -7.62 18.60 10.85
N GLY A 18 -7.78 19.84 10.41
CA GLY A 18 -8.90 20.70 10.79
C GLY A 18 -8.72 21.44 12.12
N LYS A 19 -7.55 21.31 12.76
CA LYS A 19 -7.08 22.21 13.83
C LYS A 19 -6.18 23.29 13.25
N SER A 20 -6.12 24.43 13.91
CA SER A 20 -5.21 25.52 13.58
C SER A 20 -4.02 25.46 14.53
N VAL A 21 -2.85 25.07 14.04
CA VAL A 21 -1.63 24.88 14.83
C VAL A 21 -0.66 26.01 14.55
N ASP A 22 -0.17 26.66 15.61
CA ASP A 22 0.91 27.64 15.57
C ASP A 22 2.25 26.93 15.79
N PHE A 23 3.09 26.93 14.76
CA PHE A 23 4.46 26.40 14.79
C PHE A 23 5.44 27.50 15.20
N ASP A 24 6.28 27.19 16.18
CA ASP A 24 7.24 28.13 16.78
C ASP A 24 8.70 27.85 16.39
N GLN A 25 8.98 26.71 15.78
CA GLN A 25 10.29 26.31 15.28
C GLN A 25 10.26 25.91 13.81
N CYS A 26 11.41 26.05 13.14
CA CYS A 26 11.56 25.59 11.77
C CYS A 26 13.00 25.21 11.43
N TYR A 27 13.13 24.13 10.68
CA TYR A 27 14.37 23.65 10.07
C TYR A 27 14.27 23.70 8.53
N GLU A 28 15.35 24.09 7.85
CA GLU A 28 15.44 24.11 6.38
C GLU A 28 16.64 23.26 5.93
N SER A 29 16.39 22.32 5.01
CA SER A 29 17.43 21.67 4.22
C SER A 29 17.28 21.99 2.73
N THR A 30 18.38 21.90 1.99
CA THR A 30 18.41 22.14 0.54
C THR A 30 19.22 21.05 -0.14
N PHE A 31 18.71 20.55 -1.27
CA PHE A 31 19.45 19.64 -2.14
C PHE A 31 19.30 20.05 -3.61
N SER A 32 20.10 19.45 -4.49
CA SER A 32 20.03 19.72 -5.93
C SER A 32 19.83 18.44 -6.70
N HIS A 33 18.88 18.47 -7.64
CA HIS A 33 18.59 17.40 -8.59
C HIS A 33 18.49 18.01 -9.99
N ASP A 34 19.23 17.48 -10.95
CA ASP A 34 19.29 17.97 -12.34
C ASP A 34 19.42 19.49 -12.49
N SER A 35 20.33 20.10 -11.70
CA SER A 35 20.58 21.55 -11.65
C SER A 35 19.42 22.41 -11.09
N THR A 36 18.35 21.79 -10.60
CA THR A 36 17.28 22.45 -9.85
C THR A 36 17.53 22.31 -8.36
N THR A 37 17.44 23.41 -7.62
CA THR A 37 17.57 23.40 -6.16
C THR A 37 16.21 23.23 -5.52
N TYR A 38 16.08 22.20 -4.69
CA TYR A 38 14.91 21.89 -3.89
C TYR A 38 15.15 22.26 -2.43
N ARG A 39 14.05 22.48 -1.70
CA ARG A 39 14.04 22.82 -0.28
C ARG A 39 13.07 21.94 0.47
N ILE A 40 13.49 21.47 1.64
CA ILE A 40 12.63 20.86 2.64
C ILE A 40 12.49 21.84 3.79
N HIS A 41 11.27 22.24 4.12
CA HIS A 41 10.99 23.01 5.34
C HIS A 41 10.28 22.10 6.33
N VAL A 42 10.77 22.02 7.55
CA VAL A 42 10.11 21.28 8.63
C VAL A 42 9.68 22.27 9.69
N PHE A 43 8.37 22.42 9.87
CA PHE A 43 7.77 23.25 10.91
C PHE A 43 7.32 22.35 12.06
N TYR A 44 7.69 22.70 13.28
CA TYR A 44 7.39 21.91 14.48
C TYR A 44 7.16 22.81 15.69
N THR A 45 6.59 22.21 16.74
CA THR A 45 6.37 22.86 18.04
C THR A 45 7.36 22.34 19.07
N GLU A 46 7.94 23.25 19.86
CA GLU A 46 8.71 22.91 21.09
C GLU A 46 8.15 23.59 22.34
N GLN A 47 7.17 24.48 22.18
CA GLN A 47 6.46 25.10 23.29
C GLN A 47 4.96 24.86 23.21
N ASP A 48 4.35 24.74 24.40
CA ASP A 48 2.90 24.71 24.49
C ASP A 48 2.40 26.16 24.35
N THR A 49 1.71 26.46 23.26
CA THR A 49 1.10 27.78 23.07
C THR A 49 -0.36 27.76 23.54
N ALA A 50 -0.85 28.89 24.04
CA ALA A 50 -2.25 29.00 24.47
C ALA A 50 -3.23 28.78 23.31
N ASN A 51 -2.82 29.07 22.07
CA ASN A 51 -3.63 28.86 20.87
C ASN A 51 -3.74 27.38 20.52
N ASN A 52 -2.62 26.67 20.58
CA ASN A 52 -2.51 25.23 20.35
C ASN A 52 -3.35 24.45 21.38
N LEU A 53 -3.14 24.73 22.66
CA LEU A 53 -3.91 24.14 23.76
C LEU A 53 -5.43 24.42 23.66
N ALA A 54 -5.83 25.53 23.02
CA ALA A 54 -7.23 25.87 22.83
C ALA A 54 -7.92 25.07 21.71
N GLN A 55 -7.17 24.38 20.84
CA GLN A 55 -7.74 23.48 19.82
C GLN A 55 -8.18 22.13 20.40
N CYS A 56 -7.73 21.79 21.61
CA CYS A 56 -7.97 20.48 22.20
C CYS A 56 -9.39 20.31 22.73
N THR A 57 -9.98 19.16 22.40
CA THR A 57 -11.23 18.69 23.01
C THR A 57 -10.98 18.14 24.42
N ALA A 58 -12.04 18.03 25.22
CA ALA A 58 -11.95 17.42 26.55
C ALA A 58 -11.49 15.94 26.49
N THR A 59 -11.85 15.23 25.42
CA THR A 59 -11.45 13.83 25.21
C THR A 59 -9.96 13.70 24.93
N GLU A 60 -9.41 14.55 24.05
CA GLU A 60 -7.97 14.56 23.74
C GLU A 60 -7.14 14.88 24.97
N ASN A 61 -7.54 15.89 25.73
CA ASN A 61 -6.92 16.20 27.03
C ASN A 61 -6.94 15.00 27.99
N SER A 62 -8.07 14.29 28.08
CA SER A 62 -8.18 13.13 28.98
C SER A 62 -7.35 11.92 28.58
N ASN A 63 -6.98 11.83 27.29
CA ASN A 63 -6.17 10.75 26.75
C ASN A 63 -4.69 11.12 26.63
N ASN A 64 -4.29 12.31 27.10
CA ASN A 64 -2.93 12.84 26.91
C ASN A 64 -2.53 12.88 25.43
N ARG A 65 -3.43 13.44 24.61
CA ARG A 65 -3.36 13.60 23.15
C ARG A 65 -3.62 15.04 22.71
N CYS A 66 -3.36 15.99 23.60
CA CYS A 66 -3.71 17.39 23.38
C CYS A 66 -2.45 18.12 22.94
N GLU A 67 -2.42 18.50 21.66
CA GLU A 67 -1.37 19.26 20.97
C GLU A 67 0.00 19.19 21.65
N HIS A 68 0.75 18.20 21.20
CA HIS A 68 2.08 17.92 21.67
C HIS A 68 3.12 18.74 20.91
N LYS A 69 4.32 18.61 21.43
CA LYS A 69 5.54 19.23 20.98
C LYS A 69 6.59 18.15 20.91
N LEU A 70 7.57 18.36 20.05
CA LEU A 70 8.76 17.55 20.12
C LEU A 70 9.47 17.80 21.45
N SER A 71 10.12 16.76 21.96
CA SER A 71 11.03 16.93 23.08
C SER A 71 12.15 17.89 22.68
N ASP A 72 12.46 18.84 23.57
CA ASP A 72 13.60 19.77 23.43
C ASP A 72 14.91 18.96 23.43
N ASN A 73 15.37 18.63 22.23
CA ASN A 73 16.47 17.72 21.97
C ASN A 73 17.21 18.17 20.71
N ASP A 74 18.00 19.22 20.91
CA ASP A 74 18.73 19.86 19.84
C ASP A 74 20.08 19.20 19.54
N ASP A 75 20.46 19.27 18.27
CA ASP A 75 21.80 18.95 17.80
C ASP A 75 22.82 20.05 18.21
N SER A 76 24.05 19.95 17.71
CA SER A 76 25.08 20.97 18.00
C SER A 76 24.82 22.35 17.38
N ASN A 77 23.91 22.44 16.42
CA ASN A 77 23.53 23.67 15.72
C ASN A 77 22.31 24.36 16.36
N GLY A 78 21.63 23.67 17.28
CA GLY A 78 20.40 24.16 17.92
C GLY A 78 19.14 23.76 17.16
N ASP A 79 19.22 22.76 16.28
CA ASP A 79 18.09 22.22 15.53
C ASP A 79 17.61 20.91 16.18
N ASN A 80 16.29 20.71 16.27
CA ASN A 80 15.74 19.51 16.88
C ASN A 80 16.13 18.26 16.07
N ILE A 81 16.79 17.29 16.70
CA ILE A 81 17.34 16.13 15.98
C ILE A 81 16.28 15.31 15.23
N ASN A 82 15.05 15.26 15.76
CA ASN A 82 13.96 14.50 15.16
C ASN A 82 13.35 15.23 13.97
N ALA A 83 13.31 16.57 14.01
CA ALA A 83 12.91 17.39 12.87
C ALA A 83 13.93 17.32 11.73
N VAL A 84 15.23 17.32 12.06
CA VAL A 84 16.33 17.12 11.09
C VAL A 84 16.21 15.73 10.45
N ALA A 85 16.04 14.68 11.24
CA ALA A 85 15.88 13.32 10.70
C ALA A 85 14.65 13.21 9.77
N MET A 86 13.54 13.86 10.11
CA MET A 86 12.36 13.88 9.24
C MET A 86 12.61 14.66 7.93
N ALA A 87 13.41 15.73 7.97
CA ALA A 87 13.83 16.42 6.75
C ALA A 87 14.68 15.51 5.84
N ASP A 88 15.59 14.73 6.41
CA ASP A 88 16.43 13.79 5.67
C ASP A 88 15.58 12.71 4.97
N GLU A 89 14.58 12.17 5.66
CA GLU A 89 13.65 11.19 5.06
C GLU A 89 12.77 11.82 3.97
N ALA A 90 12.29 13.05 4.16
CA ALA A 90 11.51 13.77 3.16
C ALA A 90 12.33 14.14 1.92
N GLU A 91 13.62 14.48 2.09
CA GLU A 91 14.57 14.65 1.00
C GLU A 91 14.81 13.34 0.25
N ALA A 92 15.00 12.23 0.97
CA ALA A 92 15.20 10.91 0.38
C ALA A 92 13.99 10.50 -0.48
N ALA A 93 12.76 10.68 0.04
CA ALA A 93 11.54 10.40 -0.70
C ALA A 93 11.42 11.27 -1.95
N LEU A 94 11.58 12.60 -1.84
CA LEU A 94 11.49 13.49 -2.99
C LEU A 94 12.54 13.17 -4.07
N THR A 95 13.78 12.90 -3.65
CA THR A 95 14.86 12.50 -4.57
C THR A 95 14.52 11.20 -5.29
N PHE A 96 14.01 10.21 -4.56
CA PHE A 96 13.62 8.91 -5.10
C PHE A 96 12.58 9.03 -6.21
N TYR A 97 11.53 9.84 -6.01
CA TYR A 97 10.50 10.06 -7.03
C TYR A 97 11.05 10.84 -8.23
N LEU A 98 11.86 11.87 -7.99
CA LEU A 98 12.51 12.65 -9.06
C LEU A 98 13.40 11.79 -9.95
N ASP A 99 14.20 10.87 -9.38
CA ASP A 99 15.05 9.95 -10.11
C ASP A 99 14.26 9.01 -11.05
N ARG A 100 12.97 8.79 -10.76
CA ARG A 100 12.04 7.97 -11.56
C ARG A 100 11.18 8.77 -12.53
N ASN A 101 11.42 10.08 -12.64
CA ASN A 101 10.59 11.02 -13.39
C ASN A 101 9.13 11.02 -12.91
N ILE A 102 8.93 10.85 -11.60
CA ILE A 102 7.63 10.94 -10.94
C ILE A 102 7.62 12.25 -10.16
N ASP A 103 6.74 13.16 -10.57
CA ASP A 103 6.64 14.43 -9.88
C ASP A 103 5.86 14.29 -8.56
N MET A 104 6.53 14.53 -7.43
CA MET A 104 5.88 14.52 -6.12
C MET A 104 5.23 15.86 -5.74
N ILE A 105 5.85 16.99 -6.09
CA ILE A 105 5.41 18.31 -5.63
C ILE A 105 5.21 19.30 -6.78
N ASN A 106 4.56 20.43 -6.46
CA ASN A 106 4.46 21.58 -7.34
C ASN A 106 5.53 22.62 -6.95
N GLY A 107 6.48 22.86 -7.84
CA GLY A 107 7.61 23.75 -7.57
C GLY A 107 8.77 23.01 -6.93
N THR A 108 9.48 23.67 -6.01
CA THR A 108 10.77 23.19 -5.48
C THR A 108 10.83 23.19 -3.96
N THR A 109 9.68 23.28 -3.29
CA THR A 109 9.62 23.32 -1.82
C THR A 109 8.61 22.30 -1.32
N LEU A 110 9.07 21.37 -0.48
CA LEU A 110 8.24 20.48 0.30
C LEU A 110 8.20 20.99 1.74
N SER A 111 7.00 21.15 2.30
CA SER A 111 6.83 21.48 3.72
C SER A 111 6.41 20.24 4.50
N VAL A 112 6.98 20.02 5.67
CA VAL A 112 6.56 19.00 6.65
C VAL A 112 6.10 19.72 7.91
N TYR A 113 4.92 19.39 8.41
CA TYR A 113 4.32 19.97 9.61
C TYR A 113 4.22 18.89 10.69
N ILE A 114 5.05 18.98 11.73
CA ILE A 114 5.08 17.99 12.82
C ILE A 114 4.22 18.50 13.97
N ALA A 115 3.11 17.83 14.26
CA ALA A 115 2.17 18.13 15.33
C ALA A 115 1.28 16.91 15.63
N GLU A 116 0.71 16.82 16.83
CA GLU A 116 -0.22 15.73 17.21
C GLU A 116 -1.26 15.40 16.12
N ASP A 117 -1.23 14.15 15.66
CA ASP A 117 -2.23 13.54 14.79
C ASP A 117 -2.55 12.09 15.20
N PRO A 118 -3.80 11.78 15.56
CA PRO A 118 -4.22 10.41 15.86
C PRO A 118 -4.07 9.38 14.74
N ARG A 119 -3.69 9.78 13.53
CA ARG A 119 -3.50 8.89 12.36
C ARG A 119 -2.04 8.74 11.92
N GLY A 120 -1.08 9.36 12.60
CA GLY A 120 0.34 9.19 12.30
C GLY A 120 0.89 10.09 11.20
N GLY A 121 0.12 10.38 10.14
CA GLY A 121 0.55 11.25 9.04
C GLY A 121 -0.54 11.56 8.01
N GLY A 122 -0.18 12.35 7.00
CA GLY A 122 -1.03 12.72 5.87
C GLY A 122 -0.50 13.89 5.02
N ILE A 123 -1.25 14.31 4.00
CA ILE A 123 -0.89 15.47 3.15
C ILE A 123 -1.61 16.79 3.52
N ASN A 124 -0.87 17.90 3.54
CA ASN A 124 -1.33 19.27 3.74
C ASN A 124 -1.27 20.08 2.43
N GLY A 125 -2.17 19.76 1.50
CA GLY A 125 -2.17 20.35 0.15
C GLY A 125 -1.06 19.78 -0.74
N ALA A 126 -0.91 20.33 -1.94
CA ALA A 126 -0.14 19.73 -3.04
C ALA A 126 1.40 19.69 -2.84
N SER A 127 1.94 20.20 -1.73
CA SER A 127 3.39 20.21 -1.44
C SER A 127 3.66 20.24 0.07
N GLY A 128 2.76 19.62 0.83
CA GLY A 128 2.84 19.60 2.28
C GLY A 128 2.56 18.21 2.84
N LEU A 129 3.35 17.77 3.81
CA LEU A 129 3.11 16.60 4.64
C LEU A 129 2.80 17.06 6.07
N TYR A 130 2.01 16.30 6.81
CA TYR A 130 1.97 16.39 8.26
C TYR A 130 2.36 15.06 8.87
N ALA A 131 2.96 15.13 10.06
CA ALA A 131 3.43 14.00 10.81
C ALA A 131 3.05 14.13 12.28
N ASP A 132 2.63 13.01 12.86
CA ASP A 132 2.36 12.90 14.29
C ASP A 132 3.65 13.04 15.09
N ASP A 133 3.67 13.96 16.04
CA ASP A 133 4.85 14.27 16.84
C ASP A 133 5.29 13.11 17.74
N GLU A 134 4.40 12.32 18.37
CA GLU A 134 4.83 11.15 19.16
C GLU A 134 5.65 10.17 18.32
N LEU A 135 5.19 9.92 17.10
CA LEU A 135 5.82 8.97 16.19
C LEU A 135 7.15 9.49 15.66
N ILE A 136 7.27 10.81 15.45
CA ILE A 136 8.52 11.44 15.10
C ILE A 136 9.49 11.48 16.30
N ASP A 137 9.00 11.74 17.51
CA ASP A 137 9.82 11.85 18.73
C ASP A 137 10.31 10.48 19.24
N GLY A 138 9.60 9.40 18.89
CA GLY A 138 9.91 8.02 19.28
C GLY A 138 11.24 7.43 18.77
N ASN A 139 12.03 8.19 18.02
CA ASN A 139 13.33 7.79 17.44
C ASN A 139 13.28 6.49 16.59
N ASP A 140 12.11 6.19 16.02
CA ASP A 140 11.98 5.15 15.01
C ASP A 140 12.29 5.76 13.64
N VAL A 141 13.38 5.31 13.01
CA VAL A 141 13.80 5.80 11.70
C VAL A 141 12.94 5.21 10.59
N ILE A 142 12.55 3.94 10.72
CA ILE A 142 11.70 3.27 9.73
C ILE A 142 10.34 3.97 9.70
N TRP A 143 9.80 4.37 10.85
CA TRP A 143 8.54 5.10 10.88
C TRP A 143 8.59 6.46 10.16
N LYS A 144 9.66 7.24 10.36
CA LYS A 144 9.85 8.53 9.66
C LYS A 144 9.92 8.32 8.15
N ARG A 145 10.63 7.27 7.73
CA ARG A 145 10.79 6.90 6.33
C ARG A 145 9.48 6.42 5.71
N LEU A 146 8.76 5.52 6.38
CA LEU A 146 7.40 5.09 5.99
C LEU A 146 6.51 6.30 5.78
N LEU A 147 6.48 7.24 6.73
CA LEU A 147 5.69 8.46 6.60
C LEU A 147 6.12 9.31 5.41
N ALA A 148 7.42 9.56 5.22
CA ALA A 148 7.93 10.35 4.11
C ALA A 148 7.54 9.76 2.74
N PHE A 149 7.69 8.45 2.58
CA PHE A 149 7.39 7.76 1.33
C PHE A 149 5.89 7.55 1.11
N HIS A 150 5.15 7.02 2.10
CA HIS A 150 3.71 6.79 2.04
C HIS A 150 2.95 8.10 1.78
N GLU A 151 3.24 9.14 2.56
CA GLU A 151 2.55 10.42 2.41
C GLU A 151 3.06 11.21 1.19
N GLY A 152 4.34 11.06 0.83
CA GLY A 152 4.88 11.55 -0.43
C GLY A 152 4.15 10.95 -1.64
N MET A 153 3.76 9.67 -1.56
CA MET A 153 2.98 9.00 -2.60
C MET A 153 1.60 9.62 -2.77
N HIS A 154 0.98 10.08 -1.70
CA HIS A 154 -0.28 10.82 -1.78
C HIS A 154 -0.12 12.20 -2.43
N LEU A 155 1.04 12.85 -2.32
CA LEU A 155 1.34 14.08 -3.09
C LEU A 155 1.49 13.79 -4.59
N VAL A 156 2.15 12.68 -4.96
CA VAL A 156 2.18 12.20 -6.34
C VAL A 156 0.74 12.00 -6.84
N GLN A 157 -0.08 11.27 -6.08
CA GLN A 157 -1.47 10.99 -6.45
C GLN A 157 -2.30 12.26 -6.62
N ASP A 158 -2.19 13.24 -5.71
CA ASP A 158 -2.88 14.54 -5.83
C ASP A 158 -2.53 15.24 -7.15
N LYS A 159 -1.26 15.15 -7.56
CA LYS A 159 -0.77 15.76 -8.80
C LYS A 159 -1.30 15.07 -10.06
N TYR A 160 -1.30 13.74 -10.10
CA TYR A 160 -1.72 12.97 -11.29
C TYR A 160 -3.23 12.71 -11.35
N ASP A 161 -3.97 12.77 -10.24
CA ASP A 161 -5.44 12.69 -10.18
C ASP A 161 -6.10 14.08 -10.24
N ASN A 162 -5.32 15.15 -10.44
CA ASN A 162 -5.78 16.54 -10.50
C ASN A 162 -6.68 16.95 -9.30
N GLY A 163 -6.27 16.56 -8.09
CA GLY A 163 -7.05 16.79 -6.87
C GLY A 163 -8.35 15.98 -6.78
N GLY A 164 -8.46 14.90 -7.55
CA GLY A 164 -9.55 13.94 -7.49
C GLY A 164 -9.77 13.42 -6.07
N VAL A 165 -11.03 13.23 -5.69
CA VAL A 165 -11.42 12.77 -4.34
C VAL A 165 -11.05 11.29 -4.11
N GLY A 166 -10.42 10.61 -5.09
CA GLY A 166 -10.25 9.16 -5.15
C GLY A 166 -9.02 8.59 -4.43
N TRP A 167 -7.99 9.39 -4.15
CA TRP A 167 -6.73 8.85 -3.58
C TRP A 167 -6.91 8.21 -2.20
N LYS A 168 -7.90 8.61 -1.41
CA LYS A 168 -8.16 8.02 -0.08
C LYS A 168 -8.79 6.62 -0.10
N SER A 169 -8.82 5.97 -1.27
CA SER A 169 -9.53 4.72 -1.50
C SER A 169 -8.63 3.66 -2.13
N PHE A 170 -9.13 2.94 -3.13
CA PHE A 170 -8.55 1.72 -3.66
C PHE A 170 -7.13 1.88 -4.22
N TYR A 171 -6.88 2.89 -5.05
CA TYR A 171 -5.54 3.07 -5.60
C TYR A 171 -4.65 3.84 -4.63
N GLY A 172 -5.13 4.91 -4.02
CA GLY A 172 -4.19 5.79 -3.35
C GLY A 172 -3.62 5.22 -2.06
N GLU A 173 -4.44 4.69 -1.15
CA GLU A 173 -3.94 4.01 0.06
C GLU A 173 -3.32 2.65 -0.25
N GLY A 174 -3.83 1.96 -1.29
CA GLY A 174 -3.31 0.68 -1.74
C GLY A 174 -1.88 0.76 -2.28
N ILE A 175 -1.62 1.72 -3.17
CA ILE A 175 -0.29 1.97 -3.73
C ILE A 175 0.63 2.53 -2.65
N ALA A 176 0.16 3.50 -1.86
CA ALA A 176 0.97 4.09 -0.80
C ALA A 176 1.45 3.02 0.20
N ARG A 177 0.60 2.04 0.54
CA ARG A 177 1.02 0.86 1.32
C ARG A 177 1.96 -0.07 0.55
N ALA A 178 1.70 -0.33 -0.74
CA ALA A 178 2.50 -1.27 -1.53
C ALA A 178 3.94 -0.78 -1.75
N ILE A 179 4.16 0.53 -1.83
CA ILE A 179 5.51 1.08 -2.01
C ILE A 179 6.35 1.05 -0.72
N GLU A 180 5.74 0.83 0.45
CA GLU A 180 6.47 0.77 1.72
C GLU A 180 7.46 -0.39 1.81
N ASP A 181 7.47 -1.23 0.80
CA ASP A 181 8.25 -2.44 0.64
C ASP A 181 9.18 -2.33 -0.59
N ARG A 182 9.13 -1.20 -1.33
CA ARG A 182 9.66 -1.11 -2.71
C ARG A 182 10.53 0.10 -2.98
N VAL A 183 11.05 0.72 -1.93
CA VAL A 183 11.80 1.98 -2.01
C VAL A 183 13.26 1.82 -1.63
N ASP A 184 13.57 0.97 -0.64
CA ASP A 184 14.94 0.66 -0.26
C ASP A 184 15.04 -0.59 0.63
N VAL A 185 16.28 -1.02 0.87
CA VAL A 185 16.58 -2.27 1.58
C VAL A 185 16.06 -2.28 3.03
N PRO A 186 16.21 -1.21 3.83
CA PRO A 186 15.61 -1.15 5.16
C PRO A 186 14.09 -1.33 5.19
N MET A 187 13.36 -0.72 4.24
CA MET A 187 11.91 -0.79 4.20
C MET A 187 11.41 -2.13 3.66
N ASP A 188 12.03 -2.63 2.60
CA ASP A 188 11.84 -3.98 2.05
C ASP A 188 12.03 -5.06 3.12
N ALA A 189 13.08 -4.94 3.95
CA ALA A 189 13.32 -5.89 5.04
C ALA A 189 12.41 -5.69 6.28
N ASP A 190 11.53 -4.69 6.29
CA ASP A 190 10.69 -4.39 7.45
C ASP A 190 9.44 -5.28 7.52
N THR A 191 9.42 -6.16 8.52
CA THR A 191 8.27 -7.04 8.78
C THR A 191 7.40 -6.54 9.93
N GLY A 192 7.80 -5.46 10.60
CA GLY A 192 7.28 -5.04 11.89
C GLY A 192 6.23 -3.94 11.83
N HIS A 193 6.26 -3.10 10.79
CA HIS A 193 5.39 -1.94 10.67
C HIS A 193 4.13 -2.26 9.86
N LEU A 194 3.77 -1.45 8.86
CA LEU A 194 2.40 -1.41 8.38
C LEU A 194 2.12 -2.35 7.19
N PHE A 195 3.10 -2.57 6.31
CA PHE A 195 2.97 -3.40 5.12
C PHE A 195 2.60 -4.86 5.44
N ILE A 196 3.46 -5.61 6.13
CA ILE A 196 3.22 -7.03 6.43
C ILE A 196 1.93 -7.25 7.27
N PRO A 197 1.63 -6.46 8.31
CA PRO A 197 0.35 -6.56 9.00
C PRO A 197 -0.89 -6.29 8.14
N GLU A 198 -0.81 -5.39 7.14
CA GLU A 198 -1.92 -5.18 6.20
C GLU A 198 -2.08 -6.39 5.25
N VAL A 199 -0.96 -6.94 4.76
CA VAL A 199 -0.92 -8.19 3.97
C VAL A 199 -1.56 -9.34 4.77
N ASP A 200 -1.16 -9.54 6.02
CA ASP A 200 -1.75 -10.52 6.93
C ASP A 200 -3.22 -10.24 7.22
N GLY A 201 -3.63 -8.97 7.22
CA GLY A 201 -5.03 -8.57 7.29
C GLY A 201 -5.86 -9.12 6.12
N ILE A 202 -5.30 -9.16 4.91
CA ILE A 202 -5.96 -9.70 3.72
C ILE A 202 -5.92 -11.23 3.74
N LEU A 203 -4.74 -11.83 3.92
CA LEU A 203 -4.56 -13.29 3.91
C LEU A 203 -5.28 -13.95 5.09
N GLY A 204 -5.37 -13.25 6.22
CA GLY A 204 -6.02 -13.69 7.44
C GLY A 204 -7.55 -13.52 7.49
N SER A 205 -8.19 -12.78 6.58
CA SER A 205 -9.63 -12.44 6.70
C SER A 205 -10.44 -12.71 5.43
N GLU A 206 -11.32 -13.71 5.49
CA GLU A 206 -12.29 -13.96 4.41
C GLU A 206 -13.23 -12.76 4.19
N ALA A 207 -13.56 -12.00 5.24
CA ALA A 207 -14.40 -10.81 5.10
C ALA A 207 -13.70 -9.75 4.25
N ASN A 208 -12.43 -9.45 4.54
CA ASN A 208 -11.64 -8.46 3.80
C ASN A 208 -11.50 -8.85 2.33
N ARG A 209 -11.31 -10.13 2.04
CA ARG A 209 -11.20 -10.67 0.68
C ARG A 209 -12.49 -10.61 -0.13
N ASN A 210 -13.66 -10.51 0.51
CA ASN A 210 -14.94 -10.43 -0.20
C ASN A 210 -15.55 -9.06 -0.31
N ASP A 211 -14.89 -8.05 0.20
CA ASP A 211 -15.21 -6.71 -0.21
C ASP A 211 -14.81 -6.54 -1.69
N ASP A 212 -15.58 -5.76 -2.44
CA ASP A 212 -15.19 -5.37 -3.78
C ASP A 212 -13.90 -4.57 -3.67
N ILE A 213 -12.83 -5.04 -4.32
CA ILE A 213 -11.48 -4.48 -4.12
C ILE A 213 -11.44 -2.98 -4.39
N VAL A 214 -12.28 -2.45 -5.29
CA VAL A 214 -12.27 -1.01 -5.62
C VAL A 214 -12.95 -0.14 -4.56
N ASN A 215 -13.60 -0.76 -3.57
CA ASN A 215 -14.22 -0.08 -2.42
C ASN A 215 -13.39 -0.23 -1.13
N THR A 216 -12.21 -0.88 -1.21
CA THR A 216 -11.29 -0.98 -0.07
C THR A 216 -10.25 0.15 -0.10
N THR A 217 -9.51 0.31 1.00
CA THR A 217 -8.41 1.29 1.14
C THR A 217 -7.07 0.55 1.12
N TYR A 218 -6.34 0.49 2.24
CA TYR A 218 -5.07 -0.22 2.41
C TYR A 218 -5.13 -1.70 2.00
N ARG A 219 -6.30 -2.34 2.13
CA ARG A 219 -6.51 -3.77 1.82
C ARG A 219 -6.41 -4.12 0.33
N SER A 220 -6.20 -3.15 -0.54
CA SER A 220 -5.85 -3.41 -1.94
C SER A 220 -4.34 -3.56 -2.16
N VAL A 221 -3.51 -3.46 -1.11
CA VAL A 221 -2.04 -3.53 -1.19
C VAL A 221 -1.55 -4.71 -2.03
N LEU A 222 -2.02 -5.93 -1.76
CA LEU A 222 -1.57 -7.12 -2.49
C LEU A 222 -1.92 -7.12 -3.98
N TRP A 223 -2.96 -6.40 -4.39
CA TRP A 223 -3.26 -6.21 -5.82
C TRP A 223 -2.25 -5.28 -6.47
N TRP A 224 -1.89 -4.18 -5.81
CA TRP A 224 -0.90 -3.23 -6.33
C TRP A 224 0.51 -3.81 -6.33
N THR A 225 0.89 -4.52 -5.26
CA THR A 225 2.12 -5.33 -5.19
C THR A 225 2.17 -6.31 -6.37
N TRP A 226 1.10 -7.08 -6.61
CA TRP A 226 1.04 -8.01 -7.73
C TRP A 226 1.14 -7.30 -9.09
N LEU A 227 0.41 -6.21 -9.29
CA LEU A 227 0.42 -5.44 -10.54
C LEU A 227 1.82 -4.89 -10.84
N MET A 228 2.47 -4.30 -9.84
CA MET A 228 3.85 -3.79 -9.94
C MET A 228 4.81 -4.92 -10.29
N ASP A 229 4.68 -6.11 -9.65
CA ASP A 229 5.50 -7.27 -9.99
C ASP A 229 5.29 -7.73 -11.43
N GLN A 230 4.04 -7.79 -11.92
CA GLN A 230 3.76 -8.38 -13.24
C GLN A 230 4.09 -7.46 -14.42
N TYR A 231 3.97 -6.15 -14.23
CA TYR A 231 4.17 -5.16 -15.29
C TYR A 231 5.49 -4.38 -15.16
N ARG A 232 6.38 -4.77 -14.24
CA ARG A 232 7.73 -4.20 -14.11
C ARG A 232 8.58 -4.33 -15.37
N ASP A 233 9.63 -3.51 -15.46
CA ASP A 233 10.68 -3.79 -16.44
C ASP A 233 11.41 -5.08 -16.03
N PRO A 234 11.70 -6.01 -16.96
CA PRO A 234 12.39 -7.25 -16.63
C PRO A 234 13.79 -7.09 -16.00
N SER A 235 14.39 -5.90 -16.12
CA SER A 235 15.67 -5.54 -15.51
C SER A 235 15.55 -4.97 -14.09
N ASP A 236 14.32 -4.70 -13.63
CA ASP A 236 14.05 -4.27 -12.26
C ASP A 236 14.50 -5.33 -11.25
N THR A 237 15.08 -4.88 -10.14
CA THR A 237 15.57 -5.72 -9.04
C THR A 237 15.10 -5.20 -7.71
N GLU A 238 14.68 -6.10 -6.81
CA GLU A 238 14.31 -5.74 -5.43
C GLU A 238 15.40 -4.89 -4.75
N PRO A 239 15.01 -3.87 -3.99
CA PRO A 239 13.62 -3.48 -3.66
C PRO A 239 12.96 -2.57 -4.71
N ASP A 240 13.72 -2.08 -5.70
CA ASP A 240 13.28 -1.07 -6.67
C ASP A 240 12.62 -1.71 -7.90
N ILE A 241 11.35 -2.09 -7.78
CA ILE A 241 10.63 -2.81 -8.85
C ILE A 241 9.25 -2.23 -9.14
N GLY A 242 8.87 -2.22 -10.42
CA GLY A 242 7.51 -1.90 -10.85
C GLY A 242 7.15 -0.41 -10.83
N TRP A 243 8.14 0.46 -10.65
CA TRP A 243 7.95 1.92 -10.64
C TRP A 243 7.60 2.49 -12.00
N ASP A 244 8.12 1.90 -13.08
CA ASP A 244 7.76 2.28 -14.45
C ASP A 244 6.30 1.95 -14.76
N ALA A 245 5.83 0.77 -14.35
CA ALA A 245 4.41 0.40 -14.43
C ALA A 245 3.52 1.38 -13.66
N LEU A 246 3.95 1.77 -12.46
CA LEU A 246 3.22 2.72 -11.64
C LEU A 246 3.17 4.12 -12.28
N ARG A 247 4.30 4.59 -12.84
CA ARG A 247 4.36 5.86 -13.59
C ARG A 247 3.41 5.83 -14.79
N ASP A 248 3.40 4.75 -15.56
CA ASP A 248 2.57 4.63 -16.75
C ASP A 248 1.08 4.56 -16.40
N PHE A 249 0.72 3.87 -15.31
CA PHE A 249 -0.62 3.96 -14.72
C PHE A 249 -1.01 5.40 -14.36
N TYR A 250 -0.10 6.19 -13.76
CA TYR A 250 -0.40 7.59 -13.43
C TYR A 250 -0.57 8.49 -14.65
N ILE A 251 0.14 8.21 -15.74
CA ILE A 251 -0.04 8.90 -17.01
C ILE A 251 -1.44 8.62 -17.57
N GLU A 252 -1.88 7.36 -17.54
CA GLU A 252 -3.25 7.00 -17.91
C GLU A 252 -4.28 7.68 -17.00
N LEU A 253 -4.10 7.60 -15.67
CA LEU A 253 -4.99 8.22 -14.68
C LEU A 253 -5.22 9.71 -14.93
N ASN A 254 -4.17 10.45 -15.26
CA ASN A 254 -4.24 11.89 -15.52
C ASN A 254 -5.09 12.25 -16.76
N SER A 255 -5.34 11.28 -17.63
CA SER A 255 -6.21 11.45 -18.80
C SER A 255 -7.64 10.95 -18.59
N GLU A 256 -7.90 10.28 -17.46
CA GLU A 256 -9.11 9.51 -17.22
C GLU A 256 -10.00 10.12 -16.14
N SER A 257 -11.30 9.80 -16.19
CA SER A 257 -12.28 10.26 -15.21
C SER A 257 -12.53 9.27 -14.07
N ASP A 258 -11.96 8.07 -14.16
CA ASP A 258 -12.20 6.95 -13.25
C ASP A 258 -10.94 6.08 -13.12
N GLN A 259 -10.54 5.80 -11.89
CA GLN A 259 -9.38 4.97 -11.57
C GLN A 259 -9.48 3.56 -12.15
N VAL A 260 -10.69 2.97 -12.18
CA VAL A 260 -10.88 1.61 -12.70
C VAL A 260 -10.71 1.62 -14.22
N LYS A 261 -11.21 2.67 -14.90
CA LYS A 261 -10.94 2.86 -16.33
C LYS A 261 -9.45 3.03 -16.60
N ALA A 262 -8.74 3.88 -15.86
CA ALA A 262 -7.30 4.08 -16.01
C ALA A 262 -6.51 2.77 -15.89
N ILE A 263 -6.81 1.94 -14.88
CA ILE A 263 -6.19 0.61 -14.73
C ILE A 263 -6.51 -0.29 -15.92
N ASN A 264 -7.76 -0.30 -16.38
CA ASN A 264 -8.14 -1.12 -17.54
C ASN A 264 -7.38 -0.71 -18.80
N ASP A 265 -7.23 0.58 -19.04
CA ASP A 265 -6.57 1.10 -20.23
C ASP A 265 -5.05 0.87 -20.16
N PHE A 266 -4.43 1.10 -19.00
CA PHE A 266 -3.04 0.71 -18.72
C PHE A 266 -2.79 -0.78 -18.96
N ILE A 267 -3.58 -1.66 -18.34
CA ILE A 267 -3.43 -3.12 -18.53
C ILE A 267 -3.63 -3.48 -20.00
N SER A 268 -4.57 -2.83 -20.69
CA SER A 268 -4.83 -3.08 -22.11
C SER A 268 -3.68 -2.60 -23.01
N SER A 269 -3.00 -1.50 -22.68
CA SER A 269 -1.82 -1.03 -23.42
C SER A 269 -0.64 -2.00 -23.29
N GLU A 270 -0.52 -2.65 -22.13
CA GLU A 270 0.44 -3.72 -21.87
C GLU A 270 0.03 -5.08 -22.48
N GLY A 271 -1.11 -5.13 -23.19
CA GLY A 271 -1.61 -6.33 -23.86
C GLY A 271 -2.30 -7.34 -22.94
N GLY A 272 -2.58 -6.95 -21.69
CA GLY A 272 -3.31 -7.73 -20.71
C GLY A 272 -4.81 -7.48 -20.70
N SER A 273 -5.49 -8.00 -19.69
CA SER A 273 -6.87 -7.65 -19.38
C SER A 273 -7.08 -7.63 -17.87
N PHE A 274 -7.74 -6.58 -17.34
CA PHE A 274 -8.01 -6.50 -15.90
C PHE A 274 -8.75 -7.73 -15.38
N ARG A 275 -9.59 -8.33 -16.21
CA ARG A 275 -10.33 -9.54 -15.83
C ARG A 275 -9.40 -10.73 -15.61
N ASP A 276 -8.49 -10.99 -16.55
CA ASP A 276 -7.57 -12.12 -16.45
C ASP A 276 -6.53 -11.87 -15.36
N ASP A 277 -6.03 -10.64 -15.26
CA ASP A 277 -5.11 -10.21 -14.21
C ASP A 277 -5.72 -10.35 -12.82
N PHE A 278 -6.97 -9.95 -12.64
CA PHE A 278 -7.66 -10.11 -11.37
C PHE A 278 -7.83 -11.59 -10.99
N ILE A 279 -7.98 -12.49 -11.97
CA ILE A 279 -7.96 -13.94 -11.71
C ILE A 279 -6.56 -14.39 -11.33
N ASP A 280 -5.51 -13.98 -12.05
CA ASP A 280 -4.14 -14.37 -11.73
C ASP A 280 -3.74 -13.91 -10.33
N TYR A 281 -4.04 -12.66 -9.97
CA TYR A 281 -3.92 -12.14 -8.61
C TYR A 281 -4.71 -12.97 -7.60
N THR A 282 -5.97 -13.30 -7.89
CA THR A 282 -6.78 -14.13 -6.99
C THR A 282 -6.10 -15.48 -6.74
N LEU A 283 -5.50 -16.07 -7.76
CA LEU A 283 -4.84 -17.36 -7.65
C LEU A 283 -3.46 -17.24 -6.98
N SER A 284 -2.73 -16.14 -7.19
CA SER A 284 -1.45 -15.88 -6.52
C SER A 284 -1.61 -15.77 -5.00
N LEU A 285 -2.70 -15.19 -4.51
CA LEU A 285 -3.00 -15.13 -3.07
C LEU A 285 -3.04 -16.50 -2.38
N TYR A 286 -3.39 -17.56 -3.10
CA TYR A 286 -3.32 -18.93 -2.57
C TYR A 286 -1.98 -19.59 -2.93
N ALA A 287 -1.48 -19.37 -4.14
CA ALA A 287 -0.33 -20.09 -4.68
C ALA A 287 1.04 -19.55 -4.24
N TYR A 288 1.11 -18.42 -3.53
CA TYR A 288 2.38 -17.77 -3.20
C TYR A 288 3.34 -18.62 -2.34
N ASP A 289 2.79 -19.50 -1.48
CA ASP A 289 3.53 -20.48 -0.68
C ASP A 289 3.79 -21.81 -1.40
N LEU A 290 3.28 -21.94 -2.63
CA LEU A 290 3.58 -23.07 -3.50
C LEU A 290 4.73 -22.74 -4.45
N ASN A 291 5.11 -23.72 -5.27
CA ASN A 291 6.11 -23.54 -6.33
C ASN A 291 5.45 -23.57 -7.72
N PRO A 292 4.67 -22.54 -8.12
CA PRO A 292 4.08 -22.49 -9.44
C PRO A 292 5.17 -22.28 -10.51
N SER A 293 5.00 -22.93 -11.66
CA SER A 293 5.85 -22.68 -12.84
C SER A 293 5.45 -21.40 -13.60
N ASP A 294 4.22 -20.95 -13.39
CA ASP A 294 3.70 -19.69 -13.91
C ASP A 294 4.12 -18.55 -12.97
N PRO A 295 5.00 -17.62 -13.40
CA PRO A 295 5.45 -16.51 -12.57
C PRO A 295 4.32 -15.54 -12.19
N ARG A 296 3.17 -15.57 -12.88
CA ARG A 296 2.02 -14.73 -12.54
C ARG A 296 1.27 -15.18 -11.30
N LEU A 297 1.56 -16.39 -10.82
CA LEU A 297 0.95 -16.99 -9.63
C LEU A 297 1.83 -16.89 -8.38
N THR A 298 2.90 -16.08 -8.43
CA THR A 298 3.78 -15.83 -7.30
C THR A 298 4.03 -14.33 -7.15
N TYR A 299 4.47 -13.93 -5.96
CA TYR A 299 5.02 -12.62 -5.69
C TYR A 299 6.54 -12.74 -5.75
N LEU A 300 7.23 -11.70 -6.23
CA LEU A 300 8.69 -11.68 -6.21
C LEU A 300 9.20 -11.48 -4.79
N ASP A 301 8.44 -10.67 -4.05
CA ASP A 301 8.71 -10.25 -2.71
C ASP A 301 8.89 -11.41 -1.73
N ASN A 302 10.07 -11.52 -1.12
CA ASN A 302 10.39 -12.61 -0.22
C ASN A 302 9.77 -12.42 1.16
N GLU A 303 9.44 -11.20 1.53
CA GLU A 303 8.93 -10.83 2.82
C GLU A 303 7.47 -11.27 2.95
N ILE A 304 6.67 -11.11 1.90
CA ILE A 304 5.34 -11.72 1.76
C ILE A 304 5.46 -13.25 1.88
N ARG A 305 6.43 -13.87 1.22
CA ARG A 305 6.57 -15.33 1.20
C ARG A 305 7.08 -15.93 2.51
N ASN A 306 7.90 -15.19 3.25
CA ASN A 306 8.58 -15.72 4.44
C ASN A 306 8.01 -15.20 5.76
N ASN A 307 7.29 -14.07 5.75
CA ASN A 307 6.87 -13.38 6.98
C ASN A 307 5.36 -13.25 7.13
N THR A 308 4.56 -13.86 6.23
CA THR A 308 3.10 -13.87 6.36
C THR A 308 2.58 -15.14 7.01
N ALA A 309 1.37 -15.03 7.55
CA ALA A 309 0.73 -16.10 8.30
C ALA A 309 0.10 -17.20 7.41
N GLY A 310 0.19 -17.10 6.08
CA GLY A 310 -0.58 -17.96 5.19
C GLY A 310 -1.97 -17.40 4.89
N LEU A 311 -2.59 -17.88 3.82
CA LEU A 311 -4.04 -17.74 3.63
C LEU A 311 -4.78 -18.49 4.75
N ARG A 312 -5.70 -17.81 5.45
CA ARG A 312 -6.49 -18.37 6.55
C ARG A 312 -7.96 -18.01 6.43
N ASN A 313 -8.76 -18.64 7.30
CA ASN A 313 -10.20 -18.40 7.47
C ASN A 313 -11.03 -18.64 6.20
N HIS A 314 -10.52 -19.40 5.22
CA HIS A 314 -11.32 -19.93 4.12
C HIS A 314 -11.96 -21.26 4.47
N THR A 315 -12.93 -21.69 3.66
CA THR A 315 -13.59 -22.98 3.87
C THR A 315 -12.64 -24.11 3.50
N ILE A 316 -12.34 -24.98 4.47
CA ILE A 316 -11.55 -26.21 4.24
C ILE A 316 -12.48 -27.41 4.43
N ILE A 317 -12.62 -28.21 3.37
CA ILE A 317 -13.37 -29.47 3.35
C ILE A 317 -12.37 -30.59 3.57
N ASN A 318 -12.38 -31.16 4.78
CA ASN A 318 -11.49 -32.23 5.22
C ASN A 318 -12.23 -33.53 5.54
N SER A 319 -13.46 -33.69 5.06
CA SER A 319 -14.23 -34.92 5.21
C SER A 319 -15.08 -35.22 3.99
N GLY A 320 -15.24 -36.51 3.69
CA GLY A 320 -16.10 -36.98 2.63
C GLY A 320 -17.57 -37.16 3.06
N PRO A 321 -18.51 -37.13 2.10
CA PRO A 321 -18.32 -36.77 0.70
C PRO A 321 -18.37 -35.24 0.51
N ALA A 322 -17.43 -34.69 -0.28
CA ALA A 322 -17.25 -33.25 -0.47
C ALA A 322 -18.33 -32.55 -1.35
N PHE A 323 -19.36 -33.27 -1.80
CA PHE A 323 -20.28 -32.77 -2.83
C PHE A 323 -21.35 -31.83 -2.27
N GLY A 324 -21.43 -30.63 -2.87
CA GLY A 324 -22.57 -29.73 -2.75
C GLY A 324 -22.59 -28.74 -3.93
N ASN A 325 -23.77 -28.27 -4.32
CA ASN A 325 -23.86 -27.01 -5.05
C ASN A 325 -23.39 -25.93 -4.08
N THR A 326 -22.19 -25.43 -4.28
CA THR A 326 -21.68 -24.35 -3.44
C THR A 326 -22.01 -23.03 -4.11
N THR A 327 -23.11 -22.45 -3.69
CA THR A 327 -23.50 -21.10 -4.08
C THR A 327 -22.84 -20.12 -3.12
N VAL A 328 -21.86 -19.37 -3.61
CA VAL A 328 -21.22 -18.31 -2.83
C VAL A 328 -21.70 -16.97 -3.39
N SER A 329 -22.33 -16.15 -2.54
CA SER A 329 -22.58 -14.77 -2.92
C SER A 329 -21.25 -14.03 -2.92
N MET A 330 -20.91 -13.43 -4.06
CA MET A 330 -19.71 -12.63 -4.23
C MET A 330 -20.07 -11.19 -4.58
N ASN A 331 -19.33 -10.27 -4.00
CA ASN A 331 -19.30 -8.91 -4.50
C ASN A 331 -18.51 -8.86 -5.83
N PRO A 332 -18.72 -7.85 -6.68
CA PRO A 332 -17.86 -7.64 -7.85
C PRO A 332 -16.40 -7.55 -7.42
N ARG A 333 -15.47 -8.10 -8.22
CA ARG A 333 -14.01 -8.02 -7.97
C ARG A 333 -13.62 -8.37 -6.53
N SER A 334 -14.23 -9.43 -6.01
CA SER A 334 -13.93 -9.99 -4.71
C SER A 334 -13.43 -11.42 -4.87
N VAL A 335 -12.78 -11.96 -3.83
CA VAL A 335 -12.14 -13.28 -3.90
C VAL A 335 -12.64 -14.23 -2.81
N ARG A 336 -12.77 -15.50 -3.19
CA ARG A 336 -13.29 -16.59 -2.35
C ARG A 336 -12.48 -17.85 -2.62
N PHE A 337 -12.13 -18.55 -1.54
CA PHE A 337 -11.38 -19.79 -1.58
C PHE A 337 -12.16 -20.88 -0.86
N ILE A 338 -12.21 -22.06 -1.48
CA ILE A 338 -12.69 -23.29 -0.87
C ILE A 338 -11.62 -24.32 -1.15
N GLU A 339 -11.01 -24.85 -0.09
CA GLU A 339 -9.99 -25.86 -0.20
C GLU A 339 -10.57 -27.23 0.15
N PHE A 340 -10.18 -28.24 -0.60
CA PHE A 340 -10.37 -29.65 -0.27
C PHE A 340 -9.01 -30.24 0.07
N ASP A 341 -8.91 -30.87 1.24
CA ASP A 341 -7.75 -31.67 1.64
C ASP A 341 -8.05 -33.15 1.34
N PRO A 342 -7.58 -33.66 0.18
CA PRO A 342 -7.91 -34.98 -0.30
C PRO A 342 -7.15 -36.12 0.36
N ALA A 343 -6.19 -35.87 1.27
CA ALA A 343 -5.24 -36.88 1.76
C ALA A 343 -5.95 -38.19 2.16
N SER A 344 -5.89 -39.19 1.28
CA SER A 344 -6.53 -40.52 1.34
C SER A 344 -8.07 -40.58 1.39
N GLN A 345 -8.79 -39.48 1.17
CA GLN A 345 -10.23 -39.42 1.38
C GLN A 345 -11.05 -39.99 0.23
N CYS A 346 -10.73 -39.61 -1.02
CA CYS A 346 -11.44 -40.00 -2.23
C CYS A 346 -10.48 -40.06 -3.42
N ASP A 347 -10.71 -40.98 -4.36
CA ASP A 347 -9.95 -41.03 -5.62
C ASP A 347 -10.26 -39.85 -6.55
N PHE A 348 -11.46 -39.27 -6.41
CA PHE A 348 -11.93 -38.15 -7.20
C PHE A 348 -12.78 -37.20 -6.35
N VAL A 349 -12.71 -35.91 -6.69
CA VAL A 349 -13.59 -34.86 -6.19
C VAL A 349 -14.26 -34.15 -7.38
N ALA A 350 -15.53 -33.76 -7.21
CA ALA A 350 -16.22 -32.96 -8.21
C ALA A 350 -16.71 -31.66 -7.57
N PHE A 351 -16.52 -30.56 -8.29
CA PHE A 351 -16.94 -29.22 -7.93
C PHE A 351 -18.02 -28.78 -8.89
N THR A 352 -19.08 -28.19 -8.35
CA THR A 352 -20.10 -27.48 -9.12
C THR A 352 -20.31 -26.13 -8.45
N PHE A 353 -20.06 -25.06 -9.20
CA PHE A 353 -20.29 -23.70 -8.75
C PHE A 353 -21.46 -23.11 -9.54
N ASP A 354 -22.36 -22.46 -8.81
CA ASP A 354 -23.54 -21.78 -9.35
C ASP A 354 -23.48 -20.31 -8.96
N GLY A 355 -23.37 -19.46 -9.98
CA GLY A 355 -23.33 -18.01 -9.90
C GLY A 355 -24.71 -17.36 -9.81
N ASN A 356 -25.79 -18.14 -9.70
CA ASN A 356 -27.18 -17.69 -9.69
C ASN A 356 -27.51 -16.78 -10.88
N GLY A 357 -27.05 -17.15 -12.09
CA GLY A 357 -27.28 -16.38 -13.31
C GLY A 357 -26.40 -15.13 -13.46
N LYS A 358 -25.34 -14.97 -12.66
CA LYS A 358 -24.29 -13.95 -12.86
C LYS A 358 -22.98 -14.61 -13.27
N PRO A 359 -22.27 -14.09 -14.29
CA PRO A 359 -21.00 -14.65 -14.70
C PRO A 359 -19.87 -14.29 -13.70
N TYR A 360 -19.14 -15.30 -13.24
CA TYR A 360 -17.94 -15.16 -12.41
C TYR A 360 -16.73 -15.83 -13.06
N GLY A 361 -15.55 -15.58 -12.51
CA GLY A 361 -14.39 -16.44 -12.76
C GLY A 361 -14.41 -17.60 -11.78
N PHE A 362 -14.47 -18.83 -12.30
CA PHE A 362 -14.30 -20.03 -11.50
C PHE A 362 -12.97 -20.65 -11.82
N SER A 363 -12.18 -20.94 -10.79
CA SER A 363 -10.87 -21.56 -10.94
C SER A 363 -10.76 -22.81 -10.08
N VAL A 364 -10.01 -23.81 -10.57
CA VAL A 364 -9.56 -24.95 -9.77
C VAL A 364 -8.05 -25.07 -9.89
N MET A 365 -7.37 -25.11 -8.75
CA MET A 365 -5.95 -25.40 -8.60
C MET A 365 -5.74 -26.73 -7.89
N THR A 366 -4.64 -27.41 -8.20
CA THR A 366 -4.27 -28.69 -7.57
C THR A 366 -2.83 -28.62 -7.11
N ALA A 367 -2.56 -29.01 -5.87
CA ALA A 367 -1.22 -29.03 -5.31
C ALA A 367 -0.81 -30.45 -4.91
N ASP A 368 0.45 -30.79 -5.16
CA ASP A 368 1.10 -32.04 -4.71
C ASP A 368 2.54 -31.74 -4.32
N SER A 369 2.89 -32.13 -3.11
CA SER A 369 4.21 -31.97 -2.49
C SER A 369 4.69 -30.52 -2.52
N GLY A 370 3.78 -29.56 -2.26
CA GLY A 370 4.05 -28.13 -2.31
C GLY A 370 4.22 -27.53 -3.72
N ASN A 371 3.90 -28.27 -4.78
CA ASN A 371 3.97 -27.79 -6.16
C ASN A 371 2.56 -27.67 -6.76
N LEU A 372 2.28 -26.54 -7.42
CA LEU A 372 1.07 -26.39 -8.21
C LEU A 372 1.17 -27.27 -9.46
N GLN A 373 0.28 -28.24 -9.59
CA GLN A 373 0.26 -29.19 -10.69
C GLN A 373 -0.53 -28.64 -11.88
N ASN A 374 -1.81 -28.38 -11.63
CA ASN A 374 -2.74 -27.96 -12.67
C ASN A 374 -3.58 -26.77 -12.20
N ARG A 375 -3.93 -25.92 -13.15
CA ARG A 375 -4.86 -24.79 -13.01
C ARG A 375 -5.86 -24.82 -14.16
N TRP A 376 -7.12 -24.51 -13.84
CA TRP A 376 -8.15 -24.27 -14.85
C TRP A 376 -9.02 -23.11 -14.44
N THR A 377 -9.35 -22.25 -15.38
CA THR A 377 -10.24 -21.10 -15.17
C THR A 377 -11.36 -21.14 -16.20
N SER A 378 -12.59 -20.83 -15.78
CA SER A 378 -13.76 -20.66 -16.63
C SER A 378 -14.49 -19.37 -16.29
N TYR A 379 -15.15 -18.81 -17.29
CA TYR A 379 -15.93 -17.59 -17.20
C TYR A 379 -17.38 -17.89 -17.53
N SER A 380 -18.18 -18.14 -16.51
CA SER A 380 -19.55 -18.61 -16.69
C SER A 380 -20.41 -18.23 -15.50
N ASP A 381 -21.72 -18.39 -15.64
CA ASP A 381 -22.68 -18.34 -14.53
C ASP A 381 -22.80 -19.69 -13.82
N GLU A 382 -22.39 -20.79 -14.45
CA GLU A 382 -22.27 -22.11 -13.84
C GLU A 382 -20.99 -22.82 -14.32
N TRP A 383 -20.35 -23.59 -13.45
CA TRP A 383 -19.19 -24.39 -13.85
C TRP A 383 -19.11 -25.70 -13.07
N ALA A 384 -18.69 -26.76 -13.75
CA ALA A 384 -18.48 -28.07 -13.13
C ALA A 384 -17.13 -28.68 -13.55
N ARG A 385 -16.46 -29.32 -12.60
CA ARG A 385 -15.14 -29.94 -12.78
C ARG A 385 -15.04 -31.21 -11.95
N THR A 386 -14.44 -32.28 -12.50
CA THR A 386 -14.00 -33.44 -11.72
C THR A 386 -12.49 -33.56 -11.79
N VAL A 387 -11.85 -33.81 -10.65
CA VAL A 387 -10.40 -33.91 -10.48
C VAL A 387 -10.08 -35.23 -9.79
N ARG A 388 -9.01 -35.90 -10.25
CA ARG A 388 -8.46 -37.07 -9.54
C ARG A 388 -7.64 -36.58 -8.35
N SER A 389 -7.99 -37.00 -7.15
CA SER A 389 -7.48 -36.43 -5.90
C SER A 389 -6.64 -37.38 -5.04
N SER A 390 -6.54 -38.66 -5.39
CA SER A 390 -5.88 -39.67 -4.52
C SER A 390 -4.38 -39.49 -4.26
N SER A 391 -3.72 -38.51 -4.90
CA SER A 391 -2.32 -38.20 -4.71
C SER A 391 -2.03 -36.71 -4.55
N LEU A 392 -3.08 -35.90 -4.36
CA LEU A 392 -2.91 -34.45 -4.16
C LEU A 392 -2.81 -34.17 -2.66
N ASP A 393 -2.18 -33.06 -2.30
CA ASP A 393 -2.18 -32.51 -0.94
C ASP A 393 -3.38 -31.58 -0.74
N SER A 394 -3.77 -30.85 -1.79
CA SER A 394 -4.94 -29.97 -1.77
C SER A 394 -5.53 -29.71 -3.16
N VAL A 395 -6.79 -29.31 -3.19
CA VAL A 395 -7.52 -28.82 -4.37
C VAL A 395 -8.29 -27.56 -3.98
N VAL A 396 -8.17 -26.47 -4.73
CA VAL A 396 -8.69 -25.15 -4.36
C VAL A 396 -9.53 -24.55 -5.47
#